data_AF-A0AAV4I749-F1
#
_entry.id   AF-A0AAV4I749-F1
#
_cell.length_a   1.000
_cell.length_b   1.000
_cell.length_c   1.000
_cell.angle_alpha   90.00
_cell.angle_beta   90.00
_cell.angle_gamma   90.00
#
_symmetry.space_group_name_H-M   'P 1'
#
loop_
_entity.id
_entity.type
_entity.pdbx_description
1 polymer ?
#
loop_
_entity_poly.entity_id
_entity_poly.type
_entity_poly.pdbx_seq_one_letter_code
_entity_poly.pdbx_strand_id
1 'polypeptide(L)'
;MSHLVITPQASQLQIMCRSFHTSGCSRGLMEFFDDKEVWAESTVNTGRPYRLDELRIKSNQDLHKLWYVLLKERNMLLTMEAEYERRCEVFPSPERTTKVEESMENILEVVAERDEAVNLLETGQLPHPKGGIVRDFLGRPMYRRFQEYAIPPHMNKVYRLLWPLGGLKRQHLKYLPQWREKIARRRWFEYHRQLKLNRELVRRFPHLQGRLEEVEKPEEPKVS
;
A
#
# COMPACT_ATOMS: atom_id res chain seq x y z
N MET A 1 -22.76 -40.48 -67.12
CA MET A 1 -22.98 -39.07 -66.69
C MET A 1 -22.61 -38.97 -65.22
N SER A 2 -21.99 -37.83 -64.84
CA SER A 2 -21.50 -37.40 -63.50
C SER A 2 -20.38 -38.21 -62.83
N HIS A 3 -19.12 -37.85 -63.12
CA HIS A 3 -18.03 -38.00 -62.16
C HIS A 3 -18.00 -36.75 -61.26
N LEU A 4 -18.13 -36.94 -59.94
CA LEU A 4 -17.96 -35.88 -58.95
C LEU A 4 -16.47 -35.55 -58.82
N VAL A 5 -16.09 -34.34 -59.22
CA VAL A 5 -14.76 -33.78 -58.97
C VAL A 5 -14.78 -33.14 -57.59
N ILE A 6 -14.06 -33.75 -56.64
CA ILE A 6 -13.80 -33.16 -55.32
C ILE A 6 -12.62 -32.22 -55.49
N THR A 7 -12.87 -30.91 -55.48
CA THR A 7 -11.83 -29.88 -55.40
C THR A 7 -11.42 -29.68 -53.94
N PRO A 8 -10.12 -29.70 -53.58
CA PRO A 8 -9.70 -29.31 -52.25
C PRO A 8 -9.75 -27.78 -52.13
N GLN A 9 -10.62 -27.25 -51.27
CA GLN A 9 -10.51 -25.86 -50.84
C GLN A 9 -9.30 -25.75 -49.92
N ALA A 10 -8.23 -25.13 -50.41
CA ALA A 10 -7.13 -24.68 -49.58
C ALA A 10 -7.64 -23.56 -48.67
N SER A 11 -7.89 -23.87 -47.41
CA SER A 11 -8.11 -22.87 -46.36
C SER A 11 -6.79 -22.13 -46.13
N GLN A 12 -6.67 -20.93 -46.70
CA GLN A 12 -5.62 -20.00 -46.34
C GLN A 12 -5.83 -19.57 -44.89
N LEU A 13 -5.11 -20.19 -43.96
CA LEU A 13 -4.93 -19.64 -42.63
C LEU A 13 -4.14 -18.34 -42.81
N GLN A 14 -4.86 -17.21 -42.79
CA GLN A 14 -4.23 -15.91 -42.61
C GLN A 14 -3.55 -15.90 -41.26
N ILE A 15 -2.24 -16.14 -41.27
CA ILE A 15 -1.36 -15.86 -40.14
C ILE A 15 -1.42 -14.35 -39.95
N MET A 16 -2.26 -13.90 -39.03
CA MET A 16 -2.22 -12.52 -38.56
C MET A 16 -0.86 -12.32 -37.89
N CYS A 17 0.09 -11.75 -38.63
CA CYS A 17 1.30 -11.20 -38.06
C CYS A 17 0.91 -10.20 -36.99
N ARG A 18 1.16 -10.55 -35.72
CA ARG A 18 1.11 -9.61 -34.61
C ARG A 18 2.07 -8.48 -34.95
N SER A 19 1.54 -7.29 -35.16
CA SER A 19 2.31 -6.06 -35.35
C SER A 19 3.29 -5.90 -34.20
N PHE A 20 4.59 -5.94 -34.51
CA PHE A 20 5.65 -5.58 -33.57
C PHE A 20 5.34 -4.20 -32.98
N HIS A 21 5.27 -4.14 -31.66
CA HIS A 21 5.09 -2.88 -30.96
C HIS A 21 6.32 -2.02 -31.23
N THR A 22 6.17 -0.94 -32.00
CA THR A 22 7.21 0.06 -32.16
C THR A 22 7.46 0.68 -30.79
N SER A 23 8.64 0.45 -30.22
CA SER A 23 9.10 1.24 -29.07
C SER A 23 9.05 2.71 -29.46
N GLY A 24 8.33 3.53 -28.69
CA GLY A 24 8.22 4.96 -28.93
C GLY A 24 9.58 5.64 -29.01
N CYS A 25 9.60 6.85 -29.59
CA CYS A 25 10.78 7.71 -29.65
C CYS A 25 11.38 7.88 -28.24
N SER A 26 12.56 7.31 -28.00
CA SER A 26 13.30 7.52 -26.76
C SER A 26 13.87 8.93 -26.81
N ARG A 27 13.37 9.83 -25.95
CA ARG A 27 13.93 11.20 -25.85
C ARG A 27 15.19 11.21 -24.96
N GLY A 28 15.64 10.05 -24.49
CA GLY A 28 16.84 9.89 -23.68
C GLY A 28 16.73 10.69 -22.37
N LEU A 29 17.73 11.53 -22.10
CA LEU A 29 17.75 12.38 -20.90
C LEU A 29 16.67 13.47 -20.91
N MET A 30 16.10 13.80 -22.07
CA MET A 30 15.05 14.82 -22.14
C MET A 30 13.72 14.34 -21.54
N GLU A 31 13.56 13.04 -21.22
CA GLU A 31 12.37 12.53 -20.52
C GLU A 31 12.35 12.91 -19.02
N PHE A 32 13.46 13.40 -18.47
CA PHE A 32 13.53 13.90 -17.08
C PHE A 32 13.14 15.37 -16.95
N PHE A 33 12.86 16.06 -18.05
CA PHE A 33 12.47 17.45 -18.03
C PHE A 33 11.10 17.60 -18.70
N ASP A 34 10.32 18.57 -18.21
CA ASP A 34 9.06 18.92 -18.85
C ASP A 34 9.34 19.47 -20.27
N ASP A 35 8.31 19.52 -21.11
CA ASP A 35 8.45 20.10 -22.44
C ASP A 35 8.89 21.57 -22.32
N LYS A 36 9.82 22.00 -23.19
CA LYS A 36 10.46 23.33 -23.10
C LYS A 36 9.45 24.49 -23.18
N GLU A 37 8.30 24.24 -23.80
CA GLU A 37 7.20 25.21 -23.93
C GLU A 37 6.53 25.47 -22.57
N VAL A 38 6.52 24.47 -21.69
CA VAL A 38 5.85 24.49 -20.38
C VAL A 38 6.71 25.16 -19.30
N TRP A 39 8.03 25.29 -19.51
CA TRP A 39 8.96 25.85 -18.52
C TRP A 39 8.65 27.28 -18.08
N ALA A 40 7.98 28.07 -18.93
CA ALA A 40 7.65 29.47 -18.66
C ALA A 40 6.23 29.65 -18.06
N GLU A 41 5.41 28.60 -18.01
CA GLU A 41 4.03 28.70 -17.55
C GLU A 41 3.94 28.50 -16.03
N SER A 42 3.16 29.36 -15.37
CA SER A 42 2.94 29.27 -13.92
C SER A 42 1.92 28.19 -13.53
N THR A 43 1.03 27.81 -14.46
CA THR A 43 -0.03 26.82 -14.23
C THR A 43 -0.08 25.82 -15.38
N VAL A 44 0.20 24.56 -15.07
CA VAL A 44 0.12 23.47 -16.04
C VAL A 44 -1.22 22.78 -15.88
N ASN A 45 -2.03 22.78 -16.94
CA ASN A 45 -3.33 22.11 -16.91
C ASN A 45 -3.12 20.59 -16.82
N THR A 46 -3.52 20.00 -15.69
CA THR A 46 -3.35 18.57 -15.44
C THR A 46 -4.65 17.89 -15.11
N GLY A 47 -4.79 16.65 -15.60
CA GLY A 47 -5.98 15.84 -15.40
C GLY A 47 -6.19 15.39 -13.95
N ARG A 48 -7.19 14.53 -13.77
CA ARG A 48 -7.47 13.85 -12.50
C ARG A 48 -6.55 12.64 -12.29
N PRO A 49 -6.33 12.19 -11.05
CA PRO A 49 -5.65 10.91 -10.78
C PRO A 49 -6.50 9.72 -11.26
N TYR A 50 -5.84 8.58 -11.52
CA TYR A 50 -6.51 7.33 -11.87
C TYR A 50 -7.25 6.76 -10.67
N ARG A 51 -8.55 6.44 -10.83
CA ARG A 51 -9.36 5.87 -9.76
C ARG A 51 -9.27 4.34 -9.75
N LEU A 52 -9.42 3.73 -8.57
CA LEU A 52 -9.40 2.27 -8.39
C LEU A 52 -10.34 1.53 -9.37
N ASP A 53 -11.58 2.01 -9.53
CA ASP A 53 -12.57 1.35 -10.39
C ASP A 53 -12.16 1.30 -11.87
N GLU A 54 -11.45 2.32 -12.35
CA GLU A 54 -10.96 2.35 -13.72
C GLU A 54 -9.79 1.38 -13.93
N LEU A 55 -8.91 1.28 -12.92
CA LEU A 55 -7.75 0.40 -12.92
C LEU A 55 -8.15 -1.08 -12.81
N ARG A 56 -9.24 -1.38 -12.08
CA ARG A 56 -9.78 -2.74 -11.95
C ARG A 56 -10.25 -3.34 -13.29
N ILE A 57 -10.67 -2.50 -14.23
CA ILE A 57 -11.11 -2.93 -15.57
C ILE A 57 -9.90 -3.24 -16.49
N LYS A 58 -8.72 -2.70 -16.19
CA LYS A 58 -7.53 -2.85 -17.04
C LYS A 58 -6.80 -4.17 -16.83
N SER A 59 -6.15 -4.67 -17.90
CA SER A 59 -5.32 -5.87 -17.85
C SER A 59 -4.03 -5.63 -17.03
N ASN A 60 -3.44 -6.69 -16.45
CA ASN A 60 -2.16 -6.58 -15.72
C ASN A 60 -1.03 -6.06 -16.63
N GLN A 61 -1.06 -6.39 -17.93
CA GLN A 61 -0.07 -5.88 -18.89
C GLN A 61 -0.20 -4.36 -19.08
N ASP A 62 -1.42 -3.83 -19.13
CA ASP A 62 -1.64 -2.39 -19.28
C ASP A 62 -1.33 -1.64 -17.99
N LEU A 63 -1.65 -2.21 -16.82
CA LEU A 63 -1.24 -1.64 -15.52
C LEU A 63 0.28 -1.56 -15.41
N HIS A 64 1.00 -2.60 -15.84
CA HIS A 64 2.46 -2.60 -15.85
C HIS A 64 3.02 -1.52 -16.78
N LYS A 65 2.45 -1.33 -17.98
CA LYS A 65 2.86 -0.23 -18.88
C LYS A 65 2.55 1.14 -18.27
N LEU A 66 1.36 1.30 -17.70
CA LEU A 66 0.91 2.53 -17.06
C LEU A 66 1.81 2.90 -15.88
N TRP A 67 2.23 1.93 -15.07
CA TRP A 67 3.18 2.12 -13.99
C TRP A 67 4.46 2.81 -14.47
N TYR A 68 5.03 2.37 -15.59
CA TYR A 68 6.23 3.00 -16.14
C TYR A 68 5.97 4.38 -16.73
N VAL A 69 4.79 4.64 -17.30
CA VAL A 69 4.41 5.99 -17.74
C VAL A 69 4.37 6.95 -16.54
N LEU A 70 3.70 6.55 -15.45
CA LEU A 70 3.62 7.33 -14.22
C LEU A 70 4.98 7.47 -13.52
N LEU A 71 5.81 6.44 -13.54
CA LEU A 71 7.15 6.48 -12.97
C LEU A 71 8.04 7.51 -13.67
N LYS A 72 7.93 7.63 -15.00
CA LYS A 72 8.66 8.65 -15.77
C LYS A 72 8.18 10.05 -15.44
N GLU A 73 6.86 10.25 -15.37
CA GLU A 73 6.27 11.52 -14.93
C GLU A 73 6.75 11.88 -13.52
N ARG A 74 6.70 10.94 -12.57
CA ARG A 74 7.16 11.16 -11.19
C ARG A 74 8.64 11.56 -11.16
N ASN A 75 9.49 10.87 -11.89
CA ASN A 75 10.92 11.18 -11.93
C ASN A 75 11.18 12.56 -12.53
N MET A 76 10.45 12.94 -13.57
CA MET A 76 10.51 14.27 -14.18
C MET A 76 10.01 15.36 -13.21
N LEU A 77 8.94 15.11 -12.44
CA LEU A 77 8.45 16.07 -11.45
C LEU A 77 9.47 16.28 -10.33
N LEU A 78 10.10 15.20 -9.84
CA LEU A 78 11.13 15.27 -8.80
C LEU A 78 12.39 16.04 -9.25
N THR A 79 12.83 15.86 -10.50
CA THR A 79 13.97 16.62 -11.05
C THR A 79 13.63 18.10 -11.19
N MET A 80 12.42 18.42 -11.66
CA MET A 80 11.97 19.81 -11.76
C MET A 80 11.84 20.44 -10.38
N GLU A 81 11.18 19.78 -9.41
CA GLU A 81 11.03 20.26 -8.04
C GLU A 81 12.37 20.59 -7.39
N ALA A 82 13.37 19.70 -7.52
CA ALA A 82 14.72 19.93 -7.02
C ALA A 82 15.41 21.14 -7.67
N GLU A 83 15.19 21.37 -8.97
CA GLU A 83 15.74 22.55 -9.66
C GLU A 83 15.04 23.85 -9.26
N TYR A 84 13.72 23.83 -9.01
CA TYR A 84 12.98 24.98 -8.48
C TYR A 84 13.42 25.30 -7.04
N GLU A 85 13.60 24.29 -6.19
CA GLU A 85 14.12 24.46 -4.82
C GLU A 85 15.53 25.05 -4.85
N ARG A 86 16.41 24.55 -5.73
CA ARG A 86 17.77 25.08 -5.93
C ARG A 86 17.77 26.54 -6.38
N ARG A 87 16.79 26.95 -7.18
CA ARG A 87 16.61 28.34 -7.63
C ARG A 87 15.85 29.21 -6.62
N CYS A 88 15.40 28.65 -5.50
CA CYS A 88 14.52 29.30 -4.54
C CYS A 88 13.23 29.85 -5.18
N GLU A 89 12.71 29.15 -6.19
CA GLU A 89 11.48 29.48 -6.91
C GLU A 89 10.34 28.53 -6.49
N VAL A 90 9.09 28.97 -6.64
CA VAL A 90 7.93 28.14 -6.32
C VAL A 90 7.70 27.14 -7.45
N PHE A 91 7.59 25.86 -7.10
CA PHE A 91 7.30 24.80 -8.06
C PHE A 91 5.92 25.01 -8.73
N PRO A 92 5.84 25.00 -10.07
CA PRO A 92 4.57 25.12 -10.77
C PRO A 92 3.68 23.89 -10.49
N SER A 93 2.47 24.14 -9.96
CA SER A 93 1.43 23.11 -9.79
C SER A 93 1.87 21.85 -9.01
N PRO A 94 2.22 21.97 -7.70
CA PRO A 94 2.66 20.83 -6.87
C PRO A 94 1.63 19.71 -6.75
N GLU A 95 0.35 20.00 -7.02
CA GLU A 95 -0.72 19.02 -7.10
C GLU A 95 -0.43 17.87 -8.08
N ARG A 96 0.37 18.12 -9.13
CA ARG A 96 0.78 17.08 -10.09
C ARG A 96 1.44 15.90 -9.40
N THR A 97 2.37 16.18 -8.49
CA THR A 97 3.11 15.16 -7.75
C THR A 97 2.15 14.29 -6.95
N THR A 98 1.24 14.92 -6.19
CA THR A 98 0.24 14.21 -5.39
C THR A 98 -0.69 13.35 -6.25
N LYS A 99 -1.14 13.85 -7.40
CA LYS A 99 -2.02 13.09 -8.32
C LYS A 99 -1.32 11.86 -8.92
N VAL A 100 -0.03 11.98 -9.24
CA VAL A 100 0.78 10.86 -9.74
C VAL A 100 1.01 9.83 -8.65
N GLU A 101 1.34 10.28 -7.43
CA GLU A 101 1.52 9.39 -6.26
C GLU A 101 0.24 8.64 -5.93
N GLU A 102 -0.92 9.32 -5.87
CA GLU A 102 -2.23 8.69 -5.65
C GLU A 102 -2.52 7.63 -6.74
N SER A 103 -2.23 7.96 -8.00
CA SER A 103 -2.42 7.01 -9.10
C SER A 103 -1.51 5.78 -8.98
N MET A 104 -0.26 5.95 -8.52
CA MET A 104 0.67 4.85 -8.30
C MET A 104 0.25 3.97 -7.11
N GLU A 105 -0.21 4.58 -6.01
CA GLU A 105 -0.75 3.85 -4.86
C GLU A 105 -1.97 3.02 -5.25
N ASN A 106 -2.90 3.61 -6.02
CA ASN A 106 -4.08 2.90 -6.52
C ASN A 106 -3.73 1.71 -7.43
N ILE A 107 -2.68 1.80 -8.24
CA ILE A 107 -2.21 0.67 -9.04
C ILE A 107 -1.67 -0.45 -8.13
N LEU A 108 -0.87 -0.11 -7.12
CA LEU A 108 -0.34 -1.10 -6.17
C LEU A 108 -1.46 -1.80 -5.38
N GLU A 109 -2.48 -1.04 -4.98
CA GLU A 109 -3.66 -1.59 -4.29
C GLU A 109 -4.40 -2.59 -5.18
N VAL A 110 -4.72 -2.24 -6.43
CA VAL A 110 -5.40 -3.15 -7.37
C VAL A 110 -4.57 -4.41 -7.65
N VAL A 111 -3.25 -4.28 -7.78
CA VAL A 111 -2.37 -5.44 -7.96
C VAL A 111 -2.36 -6.31 -6.70
N ALA A 112 -2.26 -5.72 -5.52
CA ALA A 112 -2.29 -6.45 -4.25
C ALA A 112 -3.64 -7.16 -4.02
N GLU A 113 -4.76 -6.51 -4.34
CA GLU A 113 -6.11 -7.12 -4.31
C GLU A 113 -6.18 -8.37 -5.20
N ARG A 114 -5.63 -8.27 -6.43
CA ARG A 114 -5.60 -9.38 -7.39
C ARG A 114 -4.74 -10.53 -6.90
N ASP A 115 -3.54 -10.23 -6.41
CA ASP A 115 -2.62 -11.23 -5.87
C ASP A 115 -3.21 -11.91 -4.63
N GLU A 116 -3.89 -11.15 -3.76
CA GLU A 116 -4.59 -11.69 -2.59
C GLU A 116 -5.72 -12.64 -3.01
N ALA A 117 -6.55 -12.25 -3.99
CA ALA A 117 -7.63 -13.08 -4.50
C ALA A 117 -7.12 -14.39 -5.12
N VAL A 118 -6.06 -14.34 -5.93
CA VAL A 118 -5.46 -15.54 -6.53
C VAL A 118 -4.92 -16.49 -5.45
N ASN A 119 -4.16 -15.96 -4.48
CA ASN A 119 -3.59 -16.79 -3.42
C ASN A 119 -4.65 -17.42 -2.52
N LEU A 120 -5.73 -16.70 -2.21
CA LEU A 120 -6.86 -17.24 -1.45
C LEU A 120 -7.57 -18.38 -2.19
N LEU A 121 -7.68 -18.32 -3.52
CA LEU A 121 -8.29 -19.39 -4.32
C LEU A 121 -7.37 -20.60 -4.46
N GLU A 122 -6.06 -20.39 -4.63
CA GLU A 122 -5.09 -21.47 -4.85
C GLU A 122 -4.69 -22.18 -3.54
N THR A 123 -4.41 -21.41 -2.49
CA THR A 123 -3.82 -21.92 -1.23
C THR A 123 -4.74 -21.76 -0.01
N GLY A 124 -5.77 -20.90 -0.10
CA GLY A 124 -6.59 -20.50 1.04
C GLY A 124 -5.86 -19.57 2.03
N GLN A 125 -4.66 -19.09 1.68
CA GLN A 125 -3.83 -18.23 2.53
C GLN A 125 -3.48 -16.92 1.81
N LEU A 126 -3.09 -15.91 2.59
CA LEU A 126 -2.63 -14.63 2.05
C LEU A 126 -1.21 -14.76 1.45
N PRO A 127 -0.86 -13.98 0.40
CA PRO A 127 0.40 -14.11 -0.35
C PRO A 127 1.65 -14.00 0.52
N HIS A 128 1.62 -13.08 1.48
CA HIS A 128 2.72 -12.82 2.39
C HIS A 128 2.24 -13.07 3.82
N PRO A 129 2.97 -13.86 4.62
CA PRO A 129 2.73 -13.92 6.06
C PRO A 129 2.97 -12.51 6.62
N LYS A 130 1.90 -11.71 6.79
CA LYS A 130 2.00 -10.29 7.17
C LYS A 130 2.76 -10.13 8.50
N GLY A 131 2.77 -11.17 9.32
CA GLY A 131 3.44 -11.28 10.60
C GLY A 131 2.60 -12.12 11.55
N GLY A 132 2.99 -12.16 12.82
CA GLY A 132 2.21 -12.78 13.86
C GLY A 132 2.40 -12.07 15.18
N ILE A 133 1.45 -12.28 16.10
CA ILE A 133 1.63 -11.86 17.49
C ILE A 133 2.66 -12.80 18.12
N VAL A 134 3.81 -12.24 18.48
CA VAL A 134 4.91 -12.95 19.14
C VAL A 134 5.16 -12.31 20.50
N ARG A 135 5.69 -13.07 21.45
CA ARG A 135 6.15 -12.52 22.73
C ARG A 135 7.61 -12.13 22.65
N ASP A 136 7.90 -10.91 23.10
CA ASP A 136 9.28 -10.45 23.30
C ASP A 136 10.02 -11.29 24.35
N PHE A 137 11.34 -11.10 24.46
CA PHE A 137 12.15 -11.58 25.59
C PHE A 137 11.66 -11.11 26.98
N LEU A 138 10.80 -10.08 27.03
CA LEU A 138 10.12 -9.60 28.24
C LEU A 138 8.69 -10.15 28.41
N GLY A 139 8.20 -10.96 27.46
CA GLY A 139 6.87 -11.58 27.46
C GLY A 139 5.70 -10.70 27.05
N ARG A 140 5.99 -9.51 26.55
CA ARG A 140 4.99 -8.58 26.02
C ARG A 140 4.51 -9.09 24.67
N PRO A 141 3.19 -9.15 24.42
CA PRO A 141 2.68 -9.45 23.09
C PRO A 141 3.00 -8.28 22.16
N MET A 142 3.65 -8.56 21.04
CA MET A 142 3.97 -7.59 20.01
C MET A 142 3.70 -8.20 18.64
N TYR A 143 3.16 -7.40 17.72
CA TYR A 143 3.08 -7.80 16.33
C TYR A 143 4.47 -7.77 15.70
N ARG A 144 4.91 -8.91 15.17
CA ARG A 144 6.20 -9.03 14.48
C ARG A 144 5.97 -9.42 13.04
N ARG A 145 6.44 -8.59 12.11
CA ARG A 145 6.54 -8.94 10.69
C ARG A 145 7.57 -10.06 10.53
N PHE A 146 7.17 -11.16 9.90
CA PHE A 146 8.10 -12.26 9.63
C PHE A 146 9.05 -11.86 8.49
N GLN A 147 10.29 -12.31 8.61
CA GLN A 147 11.35 -12.11 7.62
C GLN A 147 11.85 -13.47 7.17
N GLU A 148 12.29 -13.54 5.93
CA GLU A 148 12.96 -14.71 5.40
C GLU A 148 14.39 -14.78 5.93
N TYR A 149 14.79 -15.97 6.39
CA TYR A 149 16.14 -16.24 6.87
C TYR A 149 16.70 -17.45 6.13
N ALA A 150 17.98 -17.42 5.78
CA ALA A 150 18.66 -18.57 5.17
C ALA A 150 18.77 -19.77 6.10
N ILE A 151 18.68 -19.54 7.41
CA ILE A 151 18.93 -20.54 8.46
C ILE A 151 17.67 -20.68 9.33
N PRO A 152 17.27 -21.91 9.72
CA PRO A 152 16.13 -22.12 10.60
C PRO A 152 16.23 -21.36 11.95
N PRO A 153 15.10 -20.97 12.55
CA PRO A 153 15.05 -20.17 13.78
C PRO A 153 15.89 -20.69 14.94
N HIS A 154 15.93 -22.02 15.11
CA HIS A 154 16.67 -22.63 16.19
C HIS A 154 18.19 -22.50 15.98
N MET A 155 18.70 -22.50 14.75
CA MET A 155 20.13 -22.34 14.46
C MET A 155 20.58 -20.87 14.49
N ASN A 156 19.67 -19.93 14.29
CA ASN A 156 19.96 -18.50 14.35
C ASN A 156 20.08 -18.03 15.83
N LYS A 157 21.33 -17.72 16.26
CA LYS A 157 21.63 -17.27 17.63
C LYS A 157 20.90 -15.98 18.00
N VAL A 158 20.84 -15.02 17.08
CA VAL A 158 20.17 -13.73 17.30
C VAL A 158 18.66 -13.95 17.45
N TYR A 159 18.09 -14.77 16.57
CA TYR A 159 16.67 -15.12 16.65
C TYR A 159 16.36 -15.81 17.99
N ARG A 160 17.15 -16.79 18.39
CA ARG A 160 16.98 -17.55 19.63
C ARG A 160 17.05 -16.66 20.87
N LEU A 161 17.91 -15.64 20.86
CA LEU A 161 18.06 -14.69 21.96
C LEU A 161 16.84 -13.78 22.10
N LEU A 162 16.38 -13.18 21.00
CA LEU A 162 15.25 -12.25 21.00
C LEU A 162 13.91 -12.96 21.18
N TRP A 163 13.82 -14.19 20.68
CA TRP A 163 12.59 -14.99 20.58
C TRP A 163 12.81 -16.39 21.16
N PRO A 164 12.91 -16.52 22.49
CA PRO A 164 13.13 -17.81 23.12
C PRO A 164 11.94 -18.75 22.89
N LEU A 165 12.13 -19.73 22.00
CA LEU A 165 11.12 -20.74 21.61
C LEU A 165 10.71 -21.65 22.77
N GLY A 166 11.56 -21.78 23.80
CA GLY A 166 11.31 -22.61 25.00
C GLY A 166 10.45 -21.95 26.07
N GLY A 167 9.77 -20.85 25.73
CA GLY A 167 8.97 -20.09 26.68
C GLY A 167 9.80 -19.19 27.59
N LEU A 168 9.12 -18.25 28.24
CA LEU A 168 9.73 -17.29 29.14
C LEU A 168 9.67 -17.81 30.57
N LYS A 169 10.82 -17.82 31.26
CA LYS A 169 10.84 -18.14 32.69
C LYS A 169 10.09 -17.07 33.48
N ARG A 170 9.54 -17.43 34.63
CA ARG A 170 8.82 -16.55 35.56
C ARG A 170 9.57 -15.24 35.86
N GLN A 171 10.90 -15.28 35.92
CA GLN A 171 11.75 -14.10 36.15
C GLN A 171 11.63 -13.04 35.05
N HIS A 172 11.48 -13.44 33.79
CA HIS A 172 11.31 -12.52 32.65
C HIS A 172 9.94 -11.84 32.66
N LEU A 173 8.95 -12.44 33.33
CA LEU A 173 7.57 -11.97 33.40
C LEU A 173 7.32 -11.02 34.59
N LYS A 174 8.32 -10.77 35.45
CA LYS A 174 8.19 -9.97 36.68
C LYS A 174 7.53 -8.61 36.44
N TYR A 175 7.85 -7.97 35.32
CA TYR A 175 7.40 -6.62 34.99
C TYR A 175 6.12 -6.59 34.13
N LEU A 176 5.62 -7.73 33.66
CA LEU A 176 4.42 -7.77 32.83
C LEU A 176 3.16 -7.25 33.55
N PRO A 177 2.88 -7.59 34.81
CA PRO A 177 1.72 -7.05 35.52
C PRO A 177 1.78 -5.52 35.63
N GLN A 178 2.95 -4.97 35.98
CA GLN A 178 3.16 -3.52 36.10
C GLN A 178 2.99 -2.81 34.76
N TRP A 179 3.48 -3.41 33.68
CA TRP A 179 3.30 -2.90 32.33
C TRP A 179 1.83 -2.91 31.89
N ARG A 180 1.09 -4.00 32.17
CA ARG A 180 -0.36 -4.10 31.91
C ARG A 180 -1.13 -3.04 32.68
N GLU A 181 -0.82 -2.88 33.97
CA GLU A 181 -1.46 -1.86 34.82
C GLU A 181 -1.19 -0.45 34.28
N LYS A 182 0.05 -0.16 33.86
CA LYS A 182 0.40 1.13 33.24
C LYS A 182 -0.40 1.41 31.97
N ILE A 183 -0.56 0.41 31.09
CA ILE A 183 -1.39 0.53 29.88
C ILE A 183 -2.85 0.75 30.24
N ALA A 184 -3.38 -0.03 31.19
CA ALA A 184 -4.76 0.10 31.63
C ALA A 184 -5.02 1.50 32.20
N ARG A 185 -4.14 2.00 33.08
CA ARG A 185 -4.22 3.36 33.63
C ARG A 185 -4.25 4.43 32.53
N ARG A 186 -3.42 4.29 31.49
CA ARG A 186 -3.40 5.24 30.36
C ARG A 186 -4.69 5.18 29.54
N ARG A 187 -5.19 3.99 29.21
CA ARG A 187 -6.47 3.80 28.51
C ARG A 187 -7.64 4.39 29.29
N TRP A 188 -7.69 4.11 30.60
CA TRP A 188 -8.69 4.68 31.49
C TRP A 188 -8.58 6.20 31.60
N PHE A 189 -7.37 6.76 31.64
CA PHE A 189 -7.16 8.20 31.64
C PHE A 189 -7.71 8.85 30.35
N GLU A 190 -7.39 8.28 29.18
CA GLU A 190 -7.87 8.76 27.88
C GLU A 190 -9.41 8.67 27.79
N TYR A 191 -9.99 7.56 28.23
CA TYR A 191 -11.45 7.36 28.32
C TYR A 191 -12.13 8.43 29.18
N HIS A 192 -11.66 8.66 30.41
CA HIS A 192 -12.24 9.68 31.28
C HIS A 192 -12.05 11.10 30.75
N ARG A 193 -10.91 11.37 30.10
CA ARG A 193 -10.66 12.65 29.43
C ARG A 193 -11.67 12.88 28.30
N GLN A 194 -11.94 11.87 27.47
CA GLN A 194 -12.95 11.94 26.41
C GLN A 194 -14.35 12.15 26.98
N LEU A 195 -14.74 11.42 28.03
CA LEU A 195 -16.02 11.62 28.70
C LEU A 195 -16.19 13.05 29.24
N LYS A 196 -15.15 13.63 29.83
CA LYS A 196 -15.19 15.01 30.30
C LYS A 196 -15.39 15.98 29.14
N LEU A 197 -14.64 15.81 28.06
CA LEU A 197 -14.77 16.61 26.84
C LEU A 197 -16.18 16.51 26.25
N ASN A 198 -16.72 15.29 26.14
CA ASN A 198 -18.06 15.04 25.61
C ASN A 198 -19.14 15.70 26.48
N ARG A 199 -19.02 15.64 27.81
CA ARG A 199 -19.92 16.34 28.73
C ARG A 199 -19.89 17.86 28.51
N GLU A 200 -18.70 18.44 28.33
CA GLU A 200 -18.56 19.87 28.02
C GLU A 200 -19.14 20.22 26.66
N LEU A 201 -18.98 19.36 25.64
CA LEU A 201 -19.55 19.54 24.30
C LEU A 201 -21.08 19.46 24.32
N VAL A 202 -21.68 18.48 24.97
CA VAL A 202 -23.15 18.36 25.11
C VAL A 202 -23.73 19.57 25.85
N ARG A 203 -23.03 20.08 26.88
CA ARG A 203 -23.43 21.30 27.59
C ARG A 203 -23.46 22.53 26.67
N ARG A 204 -22.52 22.65 25.72
CA ARG A 204 -22.45 23.76 24.76
C ARG A 204 -23.39 23.55 23.56
N PHE A 205 -23.56 22.30 23.14
CA PHE A 205 -24.30 21.89 21.94
C PHE A 205 -25.29 20.77 22.30
N PRO A 206 -26.49 21.12 22.80
CA PRO A 206 -27.46 20.13 23.27
C PRO A 206 -27.95 19.15 22.19
N HIS A 207 -27.89 19.52 20.92
CA HIS A 207 -28.29 18.65 19.79
C HIS A 207 -27.32 17.46 19.56
N LEU A 208 -26.15 17.45 20.20
CA LEU A 208 -25.21 16.32 20.15
C LEU A 208 -25.51 15.24 21.20
N GLN A 209 -26.51 15.47 22.05
CA GLN A 209 -26.95 14.53 23.06
C GLN A 209 -27.39 13.20 22.41
N GLY A 210 -26.96 12.07 22.98
CA GLY A 210 -27.15 10.73 22.43
C GLY A 210 -26.05 10.25 21.46
N ARG A 211 -25.43 11.12 20.65
CA ARG A 211 -24.33 10.71 19.73
C ARG A 211 -22.97 10.55 20.42
N LEU A 212 -22.71 11.33 21.47
CA LEU A 212 -21.42 11.38 22.15
C LEU A 212 -21.39 10.63 23.50
N GLU A 213 -22.49 9.99 23.87
CA GLU A 213 -22.61 9.25 25.14
C GLU A 213 -22.13 7.79 25.03
N GLU A 214 -22.10 7.25 23.81
CA GLU A 214 -21.64 5.90 23.50
C GLU A 214 -20.11 5.85 23.37
N VAL A 215 -19.39 6.07 24.48
CA VAL A 215 -17.96 5.77 24.53
C VAL A 215 -17.80 4.34 25.05
N GLU A 216 -17.33 3.44 24.19
CA GLU A 216 -17.02 2.07 24.60
C GLU A 216 -15.95 2.08 25.71
N LYS A 217 -16.19 1.28 26.75
CA LYS A 217 -15.22 1.12 27.82
C LYS A 217 -13.94 0.49 27.26
N PRO A 218 -12.75 0.92 27.71
CA PRO A 218 -11.51 0.35 27.20
C PRO A 218 -11.44 -1.15 27.53
N GLU A 219 -11.20 -1.99 26.52
CA GLU A 219 -10.94 -3.42 26.73
C GLU A 219 -9.68 -3.60 27.58
N GLU A 220 -9.75 -4.51 28.55
CA GLU A 220 -8.58 -4.94 29.29
C GLU A 220 -7.59 -5.65 28.35
N PRO A 221 -6.26 -5.49 28.57
CA PRO A 221 -5.28 -6.16 27.73
C PRO A 221 -5.47 -7.69 27.81
N LYS A 222 -5.88 -8.30 26.69
CA LYS A 222 -6.18 -9.74 26.58
C LYS A 222 -5.04 -10.59 27.16
N VAL A 223 -5.40 -11.47 28.10
CA VAL A 223 -4.49 -12.46 28.68
C VAL A 223 -4.56 -13.71 27.82
N SER A 224 -3.77 -13.74 26.76
CA SER A 224 -3.35 -14.98 26.11
C SER A 224 -1.93 -15.26 26.52
#